data_AF-A0A9D2EUT9-F1
#
_entry.id   AF-A0A9D2EUT9-F1
#
_cell.length_a   1.000
_cell.length_b   1.000
_cell.length_c   1.000
_cell.angle_alpha   90.00
_cell.angle_beta   90.00
_cell.angle_gamma   90.00
#
_symmetry.space_group_name_H-M   'P 1'
#
loop_
_entity.id
_entity.type
_entity.pdbx_description
1 polymer ?
#
loop_
_entity_poly.entity_id
_entity_poly.type
_entity_poly.pdbx_seq_one_letter_code
_entity_poly.pdbx_strand_id
1 'polypeptide(L)'
;MTSLFSRTPRIEQAIGLGLDLVKFFPAEALGGAAAIRALGGPYKNVRFIPTGGVNADNMGAYFACPQVAACGGSFMLGTFADRKE
;
A
#
# COMPACT_ATOMS: atom_id res chain seq x y z
N MET A 1 4.89 -4.93 -12.17
CA MET A 1 4.34 -4.42 -10.88
C MET A 1 3.86 -5.63 -10.07
N THR A 2 4.78 -6.29 -9.36
CA THR A 2 4.52 -7.56 -8.67
C THR A 2 3.70 -7.29 -7.40
N SER A 3 2.59 -8.00 -7.21
CA SER A 3 1.79 -7.89 -5.99
C SER A 3 2.58 -8.50 -4.83
N LEU A 4 3.27 -7.66 -4.04
CA LEU A 4 3.99 -8.11 -2.87
C LEU A 4 3.00 -8.30 -1.71
N PHE A 5 2.90 -9.55 -1.28
CA PHE A 5 2.28 -9.92 -0.02
C PHE A 5 3.27 -9.58 1.10
N SER A 6 2.79 -9.01 2.20
CA SER A 6 3.49 -8.47 3.40
C SER A 6 4.52 -9.33 4.13
N ARG A 7 4.99 -10.43 3.56
CA ARG A 7 6.05 -11.23 4.15
C ARG A 7 7.41 -10.58 3.83
N THR A 8 8.17 -10.26 4.88
CA THR A 8 9.55 -9.73 4.88
C THR A 8 10.44 -10.36 3.80
N PRO A 9 10.48 -11.70 3.60
CA PRO A 9 11.28 -12.32 2.55
C PRO A 9 10.99 -11.84 1.12
N ARG A 10 9.77 -11.38 0.81
CA ARG A 10 9.44 -10.85 -0.51
C ARG A 10 9.93 -9.42 -0.70
N ILE A 11 9.97 -8.61 0.37
CA ILE A 11 10.53 -7.26 0.32
C ILE A 11 12.03 -7.37 0.00
N GLU A 12 12.74 -8.27 0.66
CA GLU A 12 14.17 -8.54 0.36
C GLU A 12 14.39 -9.03 -1.07
N GLN A 13 13.51 -9.91 -1.57
CA GLN A 13 13.55 -10.34 -2.98
C GLN A 13 13.36 -9.17 -3.94
N ALA A 14 12.42 -8.26 -3.67
CA ALA A 14 12.20 -7.07 -4.48
C ALA A 14 13.44 -6.16 -4.47
N ILE A 15 14.04 -5.95 -3.30
CA ILE A 15 15.31 -5.21 -3.16
C ILE A 15 16.42 -5.88 -3.96
N GLY A 16 16.55 -7.21 -3.90
CA GLY A 16 17.52 -7.98 -4.68
C GLY A 16 17.34 -7.87 -6.20
N LEU A 17 16.13 -7.52 -6.65
CA LEU A 17 15.82 -7.21 -8.05
C LEU A 17 15.95 -5.71 -8.39
N GLY A 18 16.43 -4.88 -7.46
CA GLY A 18 16.57 -3.44 -7.64
C GLY A 18 15.25 -2.66 -7.56
N LEU A 19 14.19 -3.25 -6.99
CA LEU A 19 12.89 -2.60 -6.83
C LEU A 19 12.81 -1.90 -5.48
N ASP A 20 12.54 -0.60 -5.49
CA ASP A 20 12.38 0.27 -4.33
C ASP A 20 10.91 0.64 -4.05
N LEU A 21 9.99 0.31 -4.95
CA LEU A 21 8.56 0.58 -4.84
C LEU A 21 7.75 -0.72 -4.92
N VAL A 22 7.08 -1.05 -3.83
CA VAL A 22 6.36 -2.33 -3.71
C VAL A 22 4.89 -2.12 -3.36
N LYS A 23 4.04 -3.01 -3.87
CA LYS A 23 2.62 -3.05 -3.48
C LYS A 23 2.47 -3.71 -2.12
N PHE A 24 1.68 -3.12 -1.21
CA PHE A 24 1.34 -3.72 0.08
C PHE A 24 -0.13 -4.18 0.04
N PHE A 25 -0.34 -5.49 -0.06
CA PHE A 25 -1.67 -6.06 -0.30
C PHE A 25 -1.88 -7.40 0.43
N PRO A 26 -3.07 -7.67 1.02
CA PRO A 26 -4.20 -6.73 1.25
C PRO A 26 -3.97 -5.84 2.50
N ALA A 27 -3.89 -4.52 2.31
CA ALA A 27 -3.31 -3.60 3.29
C ALA A 27 -3.96 -3.64 4.69
N GLU A 28 -5.28 -3.48 4.80
CA GLU A 28 -5.97 -3.44 6.10
C GLU A 28 -5.88 -4.78 6.86
N ALA A 29 -6.02 -5.90 6.15
CA ALA A 29 -5.91 -7.23 6.76
C ALA A 29 -4.48 -7.56 7.26
N LEU A 30 -3.50 -6.75 6.89
CA LEU A 30 -2.09 -6.88 7.28
C LEU A 30 -1.67 -5.85 8.32
N GLY A 31 -2.62 -5.16 8.95
CA GLY A 31 -2.36 -4.14 9.97
C GLY A 31 -2.25 -2.71 9.44
N GLY A 32 -2.60 -2.48 8.17
CA GLY A 32 -2.82 -1.16 7.60
C GLY A 32 -1.61 -0.22 7.67
N ALA A 33 -1.87 1.06 7.93
CA ALA A 33 -0.84 2.09 8.00
C ALA A 33 0.20 1.84 9.12
N ALA A 34 -0.22 1.23 10.23
CA ALA A 34 0.69 0.91 11.35
C ALA A 34 1.74 -0.13 10.94
N ALA A 35 1.34 -1.16 10.19
CA ALA A 35 2.26 -2.16 9.65
C ALA A 35 3.28 -1.54 8.70
N ILE A 36 2.86 -0.62 7.82
CA ILE A 36 3.78 0.09 6.92
C ILE A 36 4.78 0.94 7.71
N ARG A 37 4.35 1.64 8.75
CA ARG A 37 5.28 2.39 9.63
C ARG A 37 6.28 1.48 10.33
N ALA A 38 5.86 0.30 10.78
CA ALA A 38 6.75 -0.68 11.40
C ALA A 38 7.79 -1.24 10.41
N LEU A 39 7.37 -1.55 9.18
CA LEU A 39 8.27 -1.92 8.09
C LEU A 39 9.22 -0.77 7.71
N GLY A 40 8.79 0.46 7.96
CA GLY A 40 9.55 1.65 7.64
C GLY A 40 10.91 1.77 8.33
N GLY A 41 11.02 1.23 9.54
CA GLY A 41 12.27 1.19 10.30
C GLY A 41 13.39 0.43 9.58
N PRO A 42 13.23 -0.88 9.31
CA PRO A 42 14.23 -1.67 8.58
C PRO A 42 14.32 -1.31 7.09
N TYR A 43 13.22 -0.89 6.45
CA TYR A 43 13.14 -0.68 5.00
C TYR A 43 13.07 0.79 4.59
N LYS A 44 14.02 1.60 5.06
CA LYS A 44 14.03 3.07 4.80
C LYS A 44 13.98 3.45 3.33
N ASN A 45 14.61 2.66 2.47
CA ASN A 45 14.70 2.93 1.02
C ASN A 45 13.52 2.36 0.22
N VAL A 46 12.59 1.65 0.88
CA VAL A 46 11.43 1.04 0.22
C VAL A 46 10.21 1.94 0.42
N ARG A 47 9.49 2.16 -0.67
CA ARG A 47 8.19 2.83 -0.70
C ARG A 47 7.07 1.83 -0.96
N PHE A 48 5.89 2.13 -0.46
CA PHE A 48 4.73 1.24 -0.45
C PHE A 48 3.54 1.85 -1.19
N ILE A 49 2.80 1.00 -1.88
CA ILE A 49 1.46 1.29 -2.40
C ILE A 49 0.46 0.37 -1.67
N PRO A 50 -0.15 0.80 -0.56
CA PRO A 50 -1.23 0.08 0.09
C PRO A 50 -2.43 -0.11 -0.85
N THR A 51 -2.95 -1.34 -0.91
CA THR A 51 -4.19 -1.65 -1.62
C THR A 51 -4.97 -2.71 -0.87
N GLY A 52 -6.29 -2.62 -0.89
CA GLY A 52 -7.20 -3.54 -0.20
C GLY A 52 -7.59 -3.03 1.18
N GLY A 53 -8.83 -2.56 1.30
CA GLY A 53 -9.36 -1.95 2.53
C GLY A 53 -9.10 -0.44 2.66
N VAL A 54 -8.33 0.18 1.76
CA VAL A 54 -8.15 1.64 1.73
C VAL A 54 -9.44 2.32 1.28
N ASN A 55 -9.82 3.42 1.94
CA ASN A 55 -10.99 4.26 1.69
C ASN A 55 -10.72 5.73 2.07
N ALA A 56 -11.71 6.61 1.91
CA ALA A 56 -11.56 8.04 2.21
C ALA A 56 -11.23 8.33 3.69
N ASP A 57 -11.72 7.49 4.61
CA ASP A 57 -11.58 7.71 6.05
C ASP A 57 -10.17 7.33 6.56
N ASN A 58 -9.57 6.28 6.01
CA ASN A 58 -8.25 5.79 6.45
C ASN A 58 -7.08 6.29 5.60
N MET A 59 -7.34 6.85 4.41
CA MET A 59 -6.30 7.32 3.48
C MET A 59 -5.33 8.31 4.14
N GLY A 60 -5.83 9.21 4.99
CA GLY A 60 -4.98 10.17 5.72
C GLY A 60 -3.93 9.49 6.60
N ALA A 61 -4.27 8.36 7.22
CA ALA A 61 -3.33 7.61 8.06
C ALA A 61 -2.19 7.00 7.24
N TYR A 62 -2.47 6.57 6.01
CA TYR A 62 -1.45 6.09 5.07
C TYR A 62 -0.53 7.21 4.60
N PHE A 63 -1.06 8.35 4.16
CA PHE A 63 -0.25 9.48 3.69
C PHE A 63 0.56 10.17 4.79
N ALA A 64 0.20 9.99 6.07
CA ALA A 64 1.05 10.39 7.18
C ALA A 64 2.36 9.58 7.28
N CYS A 65 2.49 8.47 6.54
CA CYS A 65 3.75 7.73 6.45
C CYS A 65 4.53 8.18 5.19
N PRO A 66 5.76 8.71 5.34
CA PRO A 66 6.54 9.23 4.20
C PRO A 66 6.95 8.16 3.19
N GLN A 67 6.88 6.88 3.57
CA GLN A 67 7.17 5.75 2.69
C GLN A 67 5.96 5.34 1.84
N VAL A 68 4.78 5.92 2.04
CA VAL A 68 3.63 5.67 1.17
C VAL A 68 3.72 6.59 -0.05
N ALA A 69 3.90 6.01 -1.24
CA ALA A 69 3.99 6.76 -2.48
C ALA A 69 2.62 7.06 -3.09
N ALA A 70 1.66 6.15 -2.93
CA ALA A 70 0.30 6.26 -3.44
C ALA A 70 -0.62 5.28 -2.71
N CYS A 71 -1.93 5.54 -2.70
CA CYS A 71 -2.94 4.62 -2.19
C CYS A 71 -3.80 4.09 -3.34
N GLY A 72 -4.14 2.79 -3.31
CA GLY A 72 -5.03 2.16 -4.28
C GLY A 72 -6.28 1.59 -3.61
N GLY A 73 -7.46 1.85 -4.19
CA GLY A 73 -8.70 1.25 -3.70
C GLY A 73 -9.89 1.50 -4.62
N SER A 74 -10.85 0.58 -4.58
CA SER A 74 -12.04 0.62 -5.44
C SER A 74 -13.01 1.74 -5.05
N PHE A 75 -12.90 2.30 -3.85
CA PHE A 75 -13.77 3.38 -3.37
C PHE A 75 -13.70 4.66 -4.23
N MET A 76 -12.61 4.84 -4.99
CA MET A 76 -12.46 5.97 -5.94
C MET A 76 -13.21 5.73 -7.25
N LEU A 77 -13.61 4.49 -7.51
CA LEU A 77 -14.43 4.16 -8.67
C LEU A 77 -15.88 4.41 -8.29
N GLY A 78 -16.50 5.39 -8.95
CA GLY A 78 -17.95 5.57 -8.88
C GLY A 78 -18.64 4.26 -9.27
N THR A 79 -19.79 3.99 -8.67
CA THR A 79 -20.59 2.83 -9.08
C THR A 79 -21.10 3.06 -10.51
N PHE A 80 -21.38 2.01 -11.27
CA PHE A 80 -22.03 2.18 -12.57
C PHE A 80 -23.38 2.92 -12.46
N ALA A 81 -24.00 2.95 -11.28
CA ALA A 81 -25.25 3.67 -11.03
C ALA A 81 -25.08 5.20 -10.91
N ASP A 82 -23.86 5.72 -10.75
CA ASP A 82 -23.59 7.18 -10.69
C ASP A 82 -23.46 7.85 -12.08
N ARG A 83 -23.51 7.07 -13.15
CA ARG A 83 -23.53 7.59 -14.53
C ARG A 83 -24.96 8.02 -14.86
N LYS A 84 -25.36 9.24 -14.46
CA LYS A 84 -26.50 9.90 -15.10
C LYS A 84 -26.13 10.23 -16.55
N GLU A 85 -27.03 9.90 -17.46
CA GLU A 85 -26.92 10.09 -18.92
C GLU A 85 -26.47 11.50 -19.32
#